data_AF-A0A267G8L9-F1
#
_entry.id   AF-A0A267G8L9-F1
#
_cell.length_a   1.000
_cell.length_b   1.000
_cell.length_c   1.000
_cell.angle_alpha   90.00
_cell.angle_beta   90.00
_cell.angle_gamma   90.00
#
_symmetry.space_group_name_H-M   'P 1'
#
loop_
_entity.id
_entity.type
_entity.pdbx_description
1 polymer ?
#
loop_
_entity_poly.entity_id
_entity_poly.type
_entity_poly.pdbx_seq_one_letter_code
_entity_poly.pdbx_strand_id
1 'polypeptide(L)'
;MMKLLLCLLLATVQLLPPIVESGRSEGEARSQCIAACLKDFKARVSPQLSGKLAQHPHLINSECGGGGGGGGERSGKSDTDAEAVANCSSCTRACNWFDTKSFPRNSTSCGAFCQALSRSRQGVRQPRQAPATASCQVSCDRISQLFVTNPGNCPHLPTPVAGGNAADAIACRARGSPCARQGDDRDCQGGLRPLRCCQSECGFSVCSPANISLEALPPTPSAPLLRRPGSDGGVLLNPSSHQTAIEIDWSRYRLSTDFAGPDPVVFLMQVRNQLSRRFDAVSMATRQWRDLAVTSQTSLLIEELSAGAWYQFRLAAVNSAGFRAYSEASDPVKTGEPVAPRAPRGLREGASRIRASGWAADVQILWRPAPDRKQPDELPVAKYQLSWVEIIGQGQEASRGFDKTLSKSQTSFILSNLKLGATYRVTLAAIADYGYQSELRSRNVTIYVTTARLLPPTTPPTKPPPPPPPPPQPPRDQNDRRLDELGAAAPAAAAAGQGGPPSSRARLLLPQPARLAAADQLAFL
;
A
#
# COMPACT_ATOMS: atom_id res chain seq x y z
N MET A 1 -0.02 -14.65 -47.40
CA MET A 1 -0.12 -13.52 -46.44
C MET A 1 -0.06 -13.96 -44.96
N MET A 2 -0.80 -14.98 -44.49
CA MET A 2 -0.82 -15.37 -43.06
C MET A 2 0.55 -15.61 -42.39
N LYS A 3 1.53 -16.22 -43.06
CA LYS A 3 2.88 -16.42 -42.49
C LYS A 3 3.63 -15.11 -42.23
N LEU A 4 3.41 -14.06 -43.03
CA LEU A 4 4.03 -12.75 -42.81
C LEU A 4 3.41 -12.05 -41.58
N LEU A 5 2.09 -12.16 -41.41
CA LEU A 5 1.39 -11.62 -40.23
C LEU A 5 1.88 -12.27 -38.93
N LEU A 6 2.13 -13.59 -38.94
CA LEU A 6 2.61 -14.30 -37.75
C LEU A 6 4.05 -13.90 -37.38
N CYS A 7 4.94 -13.70 -38.37
CA CYS A 7 6.28 -13.18 -38.12
C CYS A 7 6.26 -11.71 -37.64
N LEU A 8 5.36 -10.87 -38.18
CA LEU A 8 5.16 -9.49 -37.70
C LEU A 8 4.61 -9.45 -36.27
N LEU A 9 3.73 -10.38 -35.89
CA LEU A 9 3.23 -10.50 -34.51
C LEU A 9 4.30 -11.03 -33.53
N LEU A 10 5.21 -11.90 -33.98
CA LEU A 10 6.34 -12.35 -33.16
C LEU A 10 7.42 -11.26 -33.03
N ALA A 11 7.64 -10.45 -34.06
CA ALA A 11 8.60 -9.33 -34.03
C ALA A 11 8.10 -8.14 -33.18
N THR A 12 6.79 -7.87 -33.10
CA THR A 12 6.25 -6.76 -32.28
C THR A 12 6.20 -7.07 -30.78
N VAL A 13 6.33 -8.33 -30.37
CA VAL A 13 6.41 -8.71 -28.95
C VAL A 13 7.74 -8.30 -28.29
N GLN A 14 8.78 -7.98 -29.07
CA GLN A 14 10.13 -7.72 -28.54
C GLN A 14 10.49 -6.24 -28.26
N LEU A 15 9.62 -5.27 -28.58
CA LEU A 15 9.90 -3.84 -28.35
C LEU A 15 8.68 -3.04 -27.87
N LEU A 16 7.97 -3.54 -26.86
CA LEU A 16 7.47 -2.59 -25.86
C LEU A 16 8.70 -2.05 -25.15
N PRO A 17 8.99 -0.73 -25.20
CA PRO A 17 10.06 -0.18 -24.38
C PRO A 17 9.74 -0.53 -22.92
N PRO A 18 10.75 -0.85 -22.08
CA PRO A 18 10.51 -0.93 -20.65
C PRO A 18 9.82 0.36 -20.23
N ILE A 19 8.77 0.26 -19.41
CA ILE A 19 8.11 1.44 -18.83
C ILE A 19 9.23 2.24 -18.16
N VAL A 20 9.62 3.37 -18.78
CA VAL A 20 10.83 4.08 -18.39
C VAL A 20 10.52 4.76 -17.06
N GLU A 21 11.01 4.16 -15.98
CA GLU A 21 10.92 4.73 -14.64
C GLU A 21 11.49 6.17 -14.70
N SER A 22 10.71 7.11 -14.19
CA SER A 22 10.85 8.54 -14.48
C SER A 22 11.99 9.15 -13.69
N GLY A 23 13.16 9.27 -14.33
CA GLY A 23 14.36 9.83 -13.70
C GLY A 23 14.93 8.92 -12.60
N ARG A 24 15.79 9.50 -11.77
CA ARG A 24 16.40 8.83 -10.62
C ARG A 24 15.37 8.52 -9.53
N SER A 25 15.43 7.33 -8.93
CA SER A 25 14.55 6.96 -7.82
C SER A 25 14.91 7.69 -6.51
N GLU A 26 13.96 7.72 -5.57
CA GLU A 26 14.17 8.26 -4.23
C GLU A 26 15.22 7.44 -3.45
N GLY A 27 15.14 6.11 -3.52
CA GLY A 27 16.13 5.21 -2.96
C GLY A 27 17.53 5.39 -3.57
N GLU A 28 17.63 5.72 -4.85
CA GLU A 28 18.91 5.99 -5.53
C GLU A 28 19.56 7.30 -5.04
N ALA A 29 18.79 8.38 -4.95
CA ALA A 29 19.27 9.65 -4.38
C ALA A 29 19.69 9.47 -2.91
N ARG A 30 18.85 8.79 -2.13
CA ARG A 30 19.06 8.52 -0.71
C ARG A 30 20.27 7.62 -0.43
N SER A 31 20.42 6.53 -1.17
CA SER A 31 21.55 5.60 -1.02
C SER A 31 22.89 6.26 -1.37
N GLN A 32 22.96 7.07 -2.43
CA GLN A 32 24.17 7.85 -2.73
C GLN A 32 24.45 8.92 -1.64
N CYS A 33 23.42 9.58 -1.10
CA CYS A 33 23.57 10.51 0.02
C CYS A 33 24.19 9.83 1.26
N ILE A 34 23.65 8.66 1.65
CA ILE A 34 24.14 7.86 2.78
C ILE A 34 25.57 7.38 2.51
N ALA A 35 25.87 6.83 1.32
CA ALA A 35 27.23 6.39 0.99
C ALA A 35 28.26 7.53 1.08
N ALA A 36 27.88 8.74 0.69
CA ALA A 36 28.72 9.92 0.85
C ALA A 36 28.91 10.31 2.33
N CYS A 37 27.87 10.21 3.18
CA CYS A 37 28.02 10.35 4.64
C CYS A 37 29.00 9.33 5.24
N LEU A 38 28.94 8.07 4.80
CA LEU A 38 29.83 7.00 5.26
C LEU A 38 31.28 7.23 4.78
N LYS A 39 31.48 7.77 3.57
CA LYS A 39 32.79 8.20 3.07
C LYS A 39 33.36 9.33 3.91
N ASP A 40 32.55 10.36 4.18
CA ASP A 40 32.91 11.49 5.04
C ASP A 40 33.24 11.02 6.48
N PHE A 41 32.59 9.96 6.97
CA PHE A 41 32.89 9.30 8.25
C PHE A 41 34.22 8.53 8.21
N LYS A 42 34.42 7.64 7.23
CA LYS A 42 35.67 6.85 7.06
C LYS A 42 36.91 7.74 6.97
N ALA A 43 36.78 8.94 6.40
CA ALA A 43 37.87 9.92 6.31
C ALA A 43 38.17 10.70 7.61
N ARG A 44 37.32 10.59 8.65
CA ARG A 44 37.39 11.40 9.89
C ARG A 44 37.56 10.58 11.17
N VAL A 45 37.45 9.26 11.11
CA VAL A 45 37.71 8.36 12.25
C VAL A 45 39.20 8.21 12.54
N SER A 46 39.52 7.76 13.77
CA SER A 46 40.89 7.46 14.19
C SER A 46 41.52 6.33 13.36
N PRO A 47 42.85 6.22 13.30
CA PRO A 47 43.53 5.11 12.61
C PRO A 47 43.11 3.73 13.14
N GLN A 48 42.81 3.62 14.44
CA GLN A 48 42.33 2.40 15.08
C GLN A 48 40.96 1.96 14.54
N LEU A 49 39.99 2.89 14.54
CA LEU A 49 38.65 2.61 14.01
C LEU A 49 38.66 2.43 12.48
N SER A 50 39.50 3.19 11.76
CA SER A 50 39.73 3.01 10.32
C SER A 50 40.24 1.61 9.98
N GLY A 51 41.21 1.08 10.75
CA GLY A 51 41.69 -0.29 10.62
C GLY A 51 40.61 -1.34 10.89
N LYS A 52 39.80 -1.16 11.95
CA LYS A 52 38.64 -2.02 12.26
C LYS A 52 37.61 -2.02 11.11
N LEU A 53 37.30 -0.85 10.55
CA LEU A 53 36.35 -0.72 9.44
C LEU A 53 36.90 -1.27 8.12
N ALA A 54 38.21 -1.26 7.91
CA ALA A 54 38.84 -1.93 6.76
C ALA A 54 38.72 -3.46 6.84
N GLN A 55 38.88 -4.04 8.04
CA GLN A 55 38.72 -5.49 8.28
C GLN A 55 37.24 -5.91 8.31
N HIS A 56 36.35 -5.04 8.79
CA HIS A 56 34.93 -5.33 8.97
C HIS A 56 34.02 -4.22 8.39
N PRO A 57 33.93 -4.08 7.06
CA PRO A 57 33.16 -2.99 6.42
C PRO A 57 31.68 -2.95 6.79
N HIS A 58 31.09 -4.09 7.15
CA HIS A 58 29.69 -4.21 7.57
C HIS A 58 29.36 -3.42 8.86
N LEU A 59 30.36 -3.14 9.71
CA LEU A 59 30.20 -2.36 10.94
C LEU A 59 30.07 -0.84 10.68
N ILE A 60 30.23 -0.36 9.44
CA ILE A 60 30.28 1.07 9.17
C ILE A 60 28.97 1.79 9.52
N ASN A 61 27.81 1.16 9.27
CA ASN A 61 26.52 1.72 9.64
C ASN A 61 26.28 1.71 11.17
N SER A 62 26.65 0.62 11.86
CA SER A 62 26.43 0.52 13.31
C SER A 62 27.36 1.45 14.08
N GLU A 63 28.64 1.60 13.68
CA GLU A 63 29.53 2.61 14.26
C GLU A 63 29.04 4.03 13.93
N CYS A 64 28.68 4.33 12.66
CA CYS A 64 28.10 5.62 12.25
C CYS A 64 26.83 5.99 13.04
N GLY A 65 25.96 5.02 13.32
CA GLY A 65 24.74 5.17 14.09
C GLY A 65 24.96 5.33 15.60
N GLY A 66 26.20 5.17 16.09
CA GLY A 66 26.52 5.21 17.51
C GLY A 66 26.12 3.94 18.27
N GLY A 67 25.99 2.80 17.57
CA GLY A 67 25.56 1.50 18.07
C GLY A 67 26.53 0.82 19.05
N GLY A 68 26.78 1.46 20.19
CA GLY A 68 27.27 0.82 21.41
C GLY A 68 26.12 0.62 22.38
N GLY A 69 25.18 -0.27 22.03
CA GLY A 69 23.99 -0.55 22.82
C GLY A 69 24.27 -1.44 24.03
N GLY A 70 24.84 -0.87 25.09
CA GLY A 70 25.08 -1.57 26.36
C GLY A 70 25.51 -0.60 27.45
N GLY A 71 24.83 -0.62 28.60
CA GLY A 71 25.18 0.20 29.74
C GLY A 71 26.49 -0.27 30.39
N GLY A 72 27.61 0.24 29.91
CA GLY A 72 28.95 -0.08 30.41
C GLY A 72 29.97 0.91 29.86
N GLU A 73 30.57 1.67 30.77
CA GLU A 73 31.76 2.53 30.61
C GLU A 73 31.93 3.36 29.33
N ARG A 74 32.00 4.68 29.52
CA ARG A 74 32.42 5.67 28.51
C ARG A 74 33.94 5.61 28.20
N SER A 75 34.57 4.46 28.45
CA SER A 75 36.02 4.27 28.46
C SER A 75 36.50 3.72 27.13
N GLY A 76 37.25 4.52 26.36
CA GLY A 76 38.05 4.04 25.23
C GLY A 76 37.71 4.56 23.82
N LYS A 77 36.57 5.22 23.57
CA LYS A 77 36.34 5.90 22.27
C LYS A 77 37.04 7.26 22.25
N SER A 78 37.85 7.52 21.22
CA SER A 78 38.56 8.80 21.08
C SER A 78 37.58 9.96 20.86
N ASP A 79 37.96 11.18 21.27
CA ASP A 79 37.17 12.39 21.01
C ASP A 79 36.90 12.58 19.50
N THR A 80 37.87 12.21 18.66
CA THR A 80 37.77 12.21 17.20
C THR A 80 36.69 11.24 16.69
N ASP A 81 36.67 10.01 17.19
CA ASP A 81 35.65 9.02 16.80
C ASP A 81 34.25 9.43 17.29
N ALA A 82 34.15 10.00 18.50
CA ALA A 82 32.89 10.51 19.02
C ALA A 82 32.31 11.65 18.16
N GLU A 83 33.17 12.57 17.67
CA GLU A 83 32.75 13.61 16.74
C GLU A 83 32.37 13.04 15.36
N ALA A 84 33.16 12.13 14.81
CA ALA A 84 32.89 11.47 13.54
C ALA A 84 31.53 10.75 13.54
N VAL A 85 31.19 10.03 14.63
CA VAL A 85 29.88 9.39 14.84
C VAL A 85 28.76 10.42 14.97
N ALA A 86 28.97 11.51 15.72
CA ALA A 86 27.98 12.58 15.88
C ALA A 86 27.66 13.29 14.54
N ASN A 87 28.65 13.43 13.67
CA ASN A 87 28.49 13.96 12.31
C ASN A 87 27.79 12.95 11.40
N CYS A 88 28.28 11.71 11.35
CA CYS A 88 27.71 10.66 10.48
C CYS A 88 26.24 10.39 10.77
N SER A 89 25.88 10.22 12.05
CA SER A 89 24.48 10.06 12.49
C SER A 89 23.60 11.28 12.20
N SER A 90 24.15 12.49 12.07
CA SER A 90 23.40 13.68 11.63
C SER A 90 23.18 13.66 10.12
N CYS A 91 24.23 13.34 9.37
CA CYS A 91 24.24 13.25 7.91
C CYS A 91 23.25 12.20 7.40
N THR A 92 23.30 10.97 7.93
CA THR A 92 22.42 9.88 7.50
C THR A 92 20.95 10.12 7.88
N ARG A 93 20.68 10.76 9.04
CA ARG A 93 19.32 11.17 9.40
C ARG A 93 18.75 12.24 8.45
N ALA A 94 19.55 13.18 7.99
CA ALA A 94 19.12 14.14 6.97
C ALA A 94 18.84 13.47 5.61
N CYS A 95 19.70 12.53 5.18
CA CYS A 95 19.42 11.71 3.99
C CYS A 95 18.14 10.85 4.14
N ASN A 96 17.75 10.49 5.37
CA ASN A 96 16.57 9.69 5.68
C ASN A 96 15.30 10.52 5.97
N TRP A 97 15.39 11.85 6.11
CA TRP A 97 14.25 12.71 6.50
C TRP A 97 13.30 13.02 5.33
N PHE A 98 13.52 12.42 4.17
CA PHE A 98 12.72 12.64 2.98
C PHE A 98 11.64 11.55 2.87
N ASP A 99 10.37 11.97 2.86
CA ASP A 99 9.20 11.20 2.38
C ASP A 99 8.44 12.10 1.39
N THR A 100 8.19 11.59 0.19
CA THR A 100 7.74 12.36 -0.98
C THR A 100 6.27 12.77 -0.97
N LYS A 101 5.50 12.51 0.10
CA LYS A 101 4.05 12.79 0.13
C LYS A 101 3.61 14.09 0.82
N SER A 102 4.53 14.93 1.30
CA SER A 102 4.16 16.20 1.94
C SER A 102 5.07 17.40 1.62
N PHE A 103 4.95 17.95 0.40
CA PHE A 103 5.42 19.32 0.09
C PHE A 103 4.40 20.18 -0.69
N PRO A 104 3.42 20.78 -0.01
CA PRO A 104 3.00 22.14 -0.31
C PRO A 104 4.16 23.10 0.00
N ARG A 105 4.17 24.29 -0.62
CA ARG A 105 5.32 25.21 -0.65
C ARG A 105 5.62 25.96 0.66
N ASN A 106 5.22 25.45 1.83
CA ASN A 106 5.51 26.04 3.15
C ASN A 106 5.54 25.01 4.30
N SER A 107 6.65 25.02 5.06
CA SER A 107 6.81 24.71 6.51
C SER A 107 7.64 23.51 7.03
N THR A 108 8.07 22.50 6.25
CA THR A 108 9.05 21.48 6.74
C THR A 108 10.06 21.02 5.69
N SER A 109 10.99 21.89 5.27
CA SER A 109 12.14 21.48 4.45
C SER A 109 13.16 20.63 5.23
N CYS A 110 14.06 19.92 4.54
CA CYS A 110 15.20 19.24 5.16
C CYS A 110 16.06 20.22 6.00
N GLY A 111 16.23 21.46 5.52
CA GLY A 111 16.85 22.53 6.31
C GLY A 111 16.09 22.88 7.60
N ALA A 112 14.75 22.88 7.59
CA ALA A 112 13.95 23.07 8.81
C ALA A 112 14.14 21.93 9.82
N PHE A 113 14.35 20.70 9.35
CA PHE A 113 14.74 19.57 10.19
C PHE A 113 16.13 19.76 10.82
N CYS A 114 17.14 20.16 10.04
CA CYS A 114 18.46 20.48 10.60
C CYS A 114 18.42 21.65 11.61
N GLN A 115 17.55 22.63 11.40
CA GLN A 115 17.30 23.72 12.36
C GLN A 115 16.55 23.24 13.62
N ALA A 116 15.65 22.27 13.51
CA ALA A 116 15.00 21.66 14.68
C ALA A 116 15.99 20.82 15.49
N LEU A 117 16.86 20.06 14.82
CA LEU A 117 17.94 19.29 15.44
C LEU A 117 18.94 20.18 16.19
N SER A 118 19.30 21.35 15.65
CA SER A 118 20.20 22.28 16.34
C SER A 118 19.55 22.88 17.58
N ARG A 119 18.29 23.34 17.49
CA ARG A 119 17.52 23.88 18.63
C ARG A 119 17.32 22.85 19.75
N SER A 120 17.01 21.60 19.41
CA SER A 120 16.85 20.51 20.40
C SER A 120 18.13 20.25 21.21
N ARG A 121 19.31 20.51 20.64
CA ARG A 121 20.61 20.29 21.29
C ARG A 121 21.12 21.51 22.07
N GLN A 122 20.68 22.73 21.72
CA GLN A 122 21.04 23.98 22.41
C GLN A 122 20.69 24.05 23.90
N GLY A 123 19.84 23.16 24.42
CA GLY A 123 19.62 22.99 25.87
C GLY A 123 20.84 22.43 26.63
N VAL A 124 21.88 21.95 25.93
CA VAL A 124 23.10 21.38 26.51
C VAL A 124 24.28 22.32 26.26
N ARG A 125 24.85 22.88 27.34
CA ARG A 125 25.95 23.87 27.29
C ARG A 125 27.30 23.26 26.82
N GLN A 126 27.46 22.92 25.54
CA GLN A 126 28.76 22.54 24.97
C GLN A 126 29.00 23.03 23.53
N PRO A 127 30.15 23.68 23.23
CA PRO A 127 30.48 24.15 21.88
C PRO A 127 30.82 23.03 20.88
N ARG A 128 31.02 21.78 21.33
CA ARG A 128 31.30 20.59 20.49
C ARG A 128 30.15 20.16 19.56
N GLN A 129 29.02 20.87 19.54
CA GLN A 129 27.80 20.45 18.83
C GLN A 129 27.57 21.12 17.46
N ALA A 130 28.35 22.15 17.11
CA ALA A 130 28.30 22.80 15.81
C ALA A 130 28.53 21.86 14.60
N PRO A 131 29.51 20.93 14.58
CA PRO A 131 29.82 20.17 13.36
C PRO A 131 28.68 19.23 12.94
N ALA A 132 27.91 18.68 13.89
CA ALA A 132 26.76 17.83 13.57
C ALA A 132 25.61 18.61 12.91
N THR A 133 25.47 19.91 13.18
CA THR A 133 24.48 20.78 12.50
C THR A 133 24.94 21.12 11.08
N ALA A 134 26.22 21.46 10.91
CA ALA A 134 26.80 21.71 9.59
C ALA A 134 26.72 20.47 8.69
N SER A 135 27.06 19.30 9.23
CA SER A 135 26.98 18.01 8.53
C SER A 135 25.55 17.71 8.05
N CYS A 136 24.54 17.97 8.88
CA CYS A 136 23.13 17.83 8.52
C CYS A 136 22.75 18.70 7.31
N GLN A 137 23.12 20.00 7.33
CA GLN A 137 22.80 20.91 6.24
C GLN A 137 23.48 20.50 4.93
N VAL A 138 24.76 20.12 4.97
CA VAL A 138 25.49 19.61 3.79
C VAL A 138 24.80 18.38 3.18
N SER A 139 24.32 17.44 3.99
CA SER A 139 23.53 16.30 3.49
C SER A 139 22.17 16.70 2.92
N CYS A 140 21.49 17.70 3.49
CA CYS A 140 20.24 18.22 2.92
C CYS A 140 20.45 18.87 1.56
N ASP A 141 21.51 19.65 1.40
CA ASP A 141 21.84 20.29 0.12
C ASP A 141 22.26 19.21 -0.90
N ARG A 142 23.06 18.22 -0.47
CA ARG A 142 23.48 17.06 -1.27
C ARG A 142 22.27 16.24 -1.76
N ILE A 143 21.34 15.82 -0.89
CA ILE A 143 20.18 15.03 -1.32
C ILE A 143 19.23 15.85 -2.21
N SER A 144 19.05 17.14 -1.93
CA SER A 144 18.25 18.04 -2.77
C SER A 144 18.83 18.17 -4.17
N GLN A 145 20.17 18.24 -4.30
CA GLN A 145 20.86 18.19 -5.59
C GLN A 145 20.66 16.84 -6.27
N LEU A 146 20.81 15.71 -5.57
CA LEU A 146 20.70 14.38 -6.15
C LEU A 146 19.32 14.06 -6.77
N PHE A 147 18.25 14.83 -6.46
CA PHE A 147 16.95 14.75 -7.15
C PHE A 147 16.85 15.54 -8.46
N VAL A 148 17.73 16.53 -8.65
CA VAL A 148 17.71 17.46 -9.79
C VAL A 148 18.89 17.20 -10.72
N THR A 149 20.03 16.79 -10.18
CA THR A 149 21.26 16.48 -10.90
C THR A 149 21.69 15.03 -10.73
N ASN A 150 22.10 14.45 -11.84
CA ASN A 150 22.82 13.20 -11.89
C ASN A 150 24.32 13.43 -11.60
N PRO A 151 25.02 12.45 -11.00
CA PRO A 151 26.44 12.59 -10.68
C PRO A 151 27.33 12.62 -11.93
N GLY A 152 28.60 13.00 -11.75
CA GLY A 152 29.60 13.08 -12.83
C GLY A 152 29.55 14.39 -13.62
N ASN A 153 30.54 14.59 -14.50
CA ASN A 153 30.64 15.79 -15.32
C ASN A 153 30.04 15.57 -16.70
N CYS A 154 29.74 16.65 -17.42
CA CYS A 154 29.43 16.53 -18.84
C CYS A 154 30.66 16.06 -19.62
N PRO A 155 30.50 15.15 -20.61
CA PRO A 155 31.56 14.85 -21.55
C PRO A 155 31.82 16.07 -22.43
N HIS A 156 33.02 16.14 -23.04
CA HIS A 156 33.23 17.05 -24.16
C HIS A 156 32.30 16.62 -25.31
N LEU A 157 31.32 17.47 -25.61
CA LEU A 157 30.46 17.29 -26.78
C LEU A 157 31.27 17.66 -28.03
N PRO A 158 31.12 16.92 -29.15
CA PRO A 158 31.84 17.23 -30.37
C PRO A 158 31.46 18.62 -30.85
N THR A 159 32.47 19.40 -31.25
CA THR A 159 32.28 20.72 -31.82
C THR A 159 31.54 20.60 -33.16
N PRO A 160 30.56 21.46 -33.46
CA PRO A 160 30.12 21.66 -34.83
C PRO A 160 31.34 22.15 -35.61
N VAL A 161 31.76 21.42 -36.65
CA VAL A 161 32.97 21.77 -37.40
C VAL A 161 32.80 23.20 -37.96
N ALA A 162 33.71 24.09 -37.62
CA ALA A 162 33.72 25.47 -38.10
C ALA A 162 33.94 25.46 -39.63
N GLY A 163 32.84 25.51 -40.39
CA GLY A 163 32.80 25.26 -41.84
C GLY A 163 31.66 24.34 -42.31
N GLY A 164 30.89 23.74 -41.39
CA GLY A 164 29.71 22.94 -41.72
C GLY A 164 28.59 23.73 -42.40
N ASN A 165 27.94 23.11 -43.38
CA ASN A 165 26.84 23.72 -44.15
C ASN A 165 25.59 23.91 -43.28
N ALA A 166 24.59 24.66 -43.78
CA ALA A 166 23.33 24.91 -43.07
C ALA A 166 22.61 23.65 -42.52
N ALA A 167 22.89 22.47 -43.09
CA ALA A 167 22.45 21.17 -42.60
C ALA A 167 22.89 20.87 -41.15
N ASP A 168 24.09 21.29 -40.73
CA ASP A 168 24.62 21.03 -39.38
C ASP A 168 23.96 21.95 -38.34
N ALA A 169 23.69 23.21 -38.71
CA ALA A 169 22.87 24.12 -37.93
C ALA A 169 21.40 23.66 -37.84
N ILE A 170 20.88 23.01 -38.90
CA ILE A 170 19.58 22.35 -38.89
C ILE A 170 19.61 21.10 -38.01
N ALA A 171 20.70 20.33 -37.95
CA ALA A 171 20.83 19.19 -37.05
C ALA A 171 20.79 19.59 -35.56
N CYS A 172 21.42 20.71 -35.19
CA CYS A 172 21.28 21.32 -33.86
C CYS A 172 19.86 21.86 -33.56
N ARG A 173 19.02 22.10 -34.58
CA ARG A 173 17.65 22.64 -34.43
C ARG A 173 16.54 21.59 -34.55
N ALA A 174 16.78 20.51 -35.29
CA ALA A 174 15.82 19.42 -35.55
C ALA A 174 15.69 18.45 -34.37
N ARG A 175 16.70 18.38 -33.50
CA ARG A 175 16.60 17.75 -32.18
C ARG A 175 16.26 18.84 -31.16
N GLY A 176 14.97 19.06 -30.92
CA GLY A 176 14.54 20.00 -29.87
C GLY A 176 15.19 19.64 -28.53
N SER A 177 15.62 20.66 -27.77
CA SER A 177 16.27 20.50 -26.45
C SER A 177 15.39 19.64 -25.55
N PRO A 178 15.76 18.37 -25.25
CA PRO A 178 14.93 17.51 -24.41
C PRO A 178 14.89 18.00 -22.97
N CYS A 179 15.92 18.71 -22.54
CA CYS A 179 16.04 19.23 -21.19
C CYS A 179 15.89 20.76 -21.19
N ALA A 180 14.98 21.26 -20.33
CA ALA A 180 14.45 22.62 -20.38
C ALA A 180 15.34 23.65 -19.67
N ARG A 181 16.27 23.20 -18.83
CA ARG A 181 17.26 24.01 -18.13
C ARG A 181 18.59 23.27 -18.04
N GLN A 182 19.70 24.01 -18.15
CA GLN A 182 21.03 23.46 -17.93
C GLN A 182 21.16 22.98 -16.48
N GLY A 183 21.65 21.74 -16.28
CA GLY A 183 21.77 21.10 -14.97
C GLY A 183 20.46 20.67 -14.31
N ASP A 184 19.33 20.64 -15.02
CA ASP A 184 18.07 20.07 -14.55
C ASP A 184 17.85 18.68 -15.16
N ASP A 185 18.68 17.72 -14.74
CA ASP A 185 18.86 16.40 -15.35
C ASP A 185 17.59 15.52 -15.29
N ARG A 186 16.53 15.98 -14.62
CA ARG A 186 15.19 15.35 -14.51
C ARG A 186 14.49 15.16 -15.86
N ASP A 187 14.72 16.08 -16.79
CA ASP A 187 14.16 16.00 -18.14
C ASP A 187 14.90 14.95 -19.00
N CYS A 188 16.14 14.61 -18.62
CA CYS A 188 17.01 13.74 -19.39
C CYS A 188 16.80 12.26 -19.02
N GLN A 189 15.82 11.60 -19.65
CA GLN A 189 15.42 10.21 -19.34
C GLN A 189 16.29 9.13 -20.02
N GLY A 190 16.67 8.09 -19.25
CA GLY A 190 16.94 6.75 -19.79
C GLY A 190 18.29 6.07 -19.45
N GLY A 191 18.29 4.74 -19.52
CA GLY A 191 19.48 3.90 -19.74
C GLY A 191 20.25 3.42 -18.51
N LEU A 192 21.31 2.63 -18.77
CA LEU A 192 22.22 2.03 -17.78
C LEU A 192 23.25 3.02 -17.17
N ARG A 193 23.19 4.31 -17.52
CA ARG A 193 24.12 5.34 -17.02
C ARG A 193 23.37 6.65 -16.76
N PRO A 194 23.73 7.40 -15.71
CA PRO A 194 23.11 8.70 -15.44
C PRO A 194 23.30 9.65 -16.62
N LEU A 195 22.21 10.22 -17.14
CA LEU A 195 22.23 11.24 -18.19
C LEU A 195 22.23 12.64 -17.57
N ARG A 196 22.94 13.58 -18.17
CA ARG A 196 22.99 14.99 -17.75
C ARG A 196 22.56 15.95 -18.87
N CYS A 197 22.02 17.10 -18.48
CA CYS A 197 21.82 18.27 -19.33
C CYS A 197 23.18 18.90 -19.66
N CYS A 198 23.75 18.55 -20.81
CA CYS A 198 25.03 19.08 -21.22
C CYS A 198 24.86 20.20 -22.24
N GLN A 199 25.43 21.36 -21.92
CA GLN A 199 25.40 22.51 -22.80
C GLN A 199 26.31 22.28 -23.99
N SER A 200 25.74 22.34 -25.19
CA SER A 200 26.48 22.30 -26.45
C SER A 200 26.99 23.69 -26.84
N GLU A 201 28.05 23.74 -27.63
CA GLU A 201 28.54 24.99 -28.26
C GLU A 201 27.51 25.59 -29.25
N CYS A 202 26.53 24.79 -29.72
CA CYS A 202 25.35 25.25 -30.46
C CYS A 202 24.38 26.11 -29.62
N GLY A 203 24.57 26.26 -28.31
CA GLY A 203 23.72 27.07 -27.43
C GLY A 203 22.54 26.33 -26.79
N PHE A 204 22.33 25.05 -27.11
CA PHE A 204 21.25 24.22 -26.55
C PHE A 204 21.78 23.16 -25.56
N SER A 205 20.93 22.75 -24.61
CA SER A 205 21.22 21.66 -23.67
C SER A 205 20.73 20.31 -24.22
N VAL A 206 21.55 19.26 -24.09
CA VAL A 206 21.26 17.92 -24.65
C VAL A 206 21.49 16.85 -23.59
N CYS A 207 20.66 15.80 -23.54
CA CYS A 207 20.94 14.61 -22.74
C CYS A 207 22.28 14.01 -23.16
N SER A 208 23.21 13.80 -22.25
CA SER A 208 24.45 13.06 -22.52
C SER A 208 24.87 12.22 -21.33
N PRO A 209 25.47 11.02 -21.55
CA PRO A 209 25.96 10.19 -20.45
C PRO A 209 26.97 10.94 -19.60
N ALA A 210 26.80 10.91 -18.28
CA ALA A 210 27.76 11.48 -17.35
C ALA A 210 29.15 10.85 -17.56
N ASN A 211 30.18 11.70 -17.61
CA ASN A 211 31.57 11.28 -17.61
C ASN A 211 31.96 10.84 -16.19
N ILE A 212 31.70 9.58 -15.89
CA ILE A 212 32.07 8.87 -14.65
C ILE A 212 32.93 7.67 -15.05
N SER A 213 34.10 7.54 -14.45
CA SER A 213 34.96 6.36 -14.63
C SER A 213 34.28 5.12 -14.02
N LEU A 214 34.38 3.97 -14.70
CA LEU A 214 33.75 2.73 -14.24
C LEU A 214 34.41 2.17 -12.96
N GLU A 215 35.64 2.58 -12.69
CA GLU A 215 36.46 2.28 -11.52
C GLU A 215 36.01 3.10 -10.30
N ALA A 216 35.44 4.29 -10.52
CA ALA A 216 34.82 5.10 -9.46
C ALA A 216 33.45 4.55 -9.01
N LEU A 217 32.85 3.61 -9.75
CA LEU A 217 31.56 3.00 -9.46
C LEU A 217 31.73 1.56 -8.95
N PRO A 218 30.96 1.13 -7.93
CA PRO A 218 31.02 -0.24 -7.43
C PRO A 218 30.59 -1.26 -8.51
N PRO A 219 31.15 -2.48 -8.51
CA PRO A 219 30.71 -3.53 -9.42
C PRO A 219 29.26 -3.94 -9.13
N THR A 220 28.55 -4.36 -10.18
CA THR A 220 27.16 -4.83 -10.09
C THR A 220 27.09 -6.14 -9.28
N PRO A 221 26.23 -6.26 -8.26
CA PRO A 221 26.04 -7.51 -7.53
C PRO A 221 25.46 -8.64 -8.40
N SER A 222 25.79 -9.88 -8.06
CA SER A 222 25.05 -11.06 -8.53
C SER A 222 23.60 -11.03 -8.05
N ALA A 223 22.69 -11.74 -8.71
CA ALA A 223 21.34 -11.98 -8.19
C ALA A 223 21.38 -12.45 -6.72
N PRO A 224 20.52 -11.89 -5.83
CA PRO A 224 20.50 -12.27 -4.43
C PRO A 224 19.83 -13.63 -4.25
N LEU A 225 20.34 -14.40 -3.28
CA LEU A 225 19.82 -15.73 -2.93
C LEU A 225 18.70 -15.59 -1.89
N LEU A 226 17.67 -16.43 -2.01
CA LEU A 226 16.52 -16.44 -1.09
C LEU A 226 16.55 -17.69 -0.21
N ARG A 227 16.53 -17.48 1.12
CA ARG A 227 16.65 -18.52 2.16
C ARG A 227 15.46 -18.46 3.11
N ARG A 228 15.17 -19.57 3.80
CA ARG A 228 14.26 -19.53 4.96
C ARG A 228 14.99 -18.95 6.18
N PRO A 229 14.34 -18.05 6.94
CA PRO A 229 14.85 -17.64 8.25
C PRO A 229 15.12 -18.86 9.13
N GLY A 230 16.30 -18.93 9.75
CA GLY A 230 16.67 -20.03 10.66
C GLY A 230 16.87 -21.40 10.00
N SER A 231 17.18 -21.44 8.69
CA SER A 231 17.60 -22.67 8.01
C SER A 231 19.10 -22.67 7.68
N ASP A 232 19.74 -23.83 7.80
CA ASP A 232 21.18 -24.01 7.53
C ASP A 232 21.49 -23.95 6.01
N GLY A 233 21.39 -22.75 5.43
CA GLY A 233 21.77 -22.45 4.04
C GLY A 233 20.83 -22.98 2.95
N GLY A 234 19.67 -23.54 3.32
CA GLY A 234 18.71 -24.11 2.36
C GLY A 234 18.03 -23.06 1.48
N VAL A 235 18.15 -23.22 0.16
CA VAL A 235 17.39 -22.44 -0.84
C VAL A 235 15.89 -22.78 -0.75
N LEU A 236 15.04 -21.78 -0.99
CA LEU A 236 13.58 -21.89 -0.94
C LEU A 236 12.99 -22.76 -2.06
N LEU A 237 13.04 -24.10 -1.90
CA LEU A 237 12.48 -25.07 -2.87
C LEU A 237 10.97 -25.33 -2.71
N ASN A 238 10.35 -24.93 -1.59
CA ASN A 238 8.90 -25.01 -1.40
C ASN A 238 8.44 -24.02 -0.31
N PRO A 239 7.41 -23.19 -0.56
CA PRO A 239 6.89 -22.26 0.44
C PRO A 239 5.93 -22.98 1.41
N SER A 240 6.11 -22.75 2.70
CA SER A 240 5.15 -23.20 3.72
C SER A 240 3.91 -22.28 3.72
N SER A 241 2.76 -22.80 4.18
CA SER A 241 1.48 -22.05 4.19
C SER A 241 1.49 -20.78 5.05
N HIS A 242 2.50 -20.61 5.90
CA HIS A 242 2.70 -19.44 6.78
C HIS A 242 4.03 -18.72 6.49
N GLN A 243 4.61 -18.89 5.29
CA GLN A 243 5.83 -18.17 4.89
C GLN A 243 5.52 -16.68 4.65
N THR A 244 5.62 -15.89 5.73
CA THR A 244 5.54 -14.42 5.74
C THR A 244 6.93 -13.76 5.82
N ALA A 245 7.97 -14.52 6.15
CA ALA A 245 9.33 -14.04 6.29
C ALA A 245 10.32 -14.77 5.37
N ILE A 246 11.28 -14.02 4.81
CA ILE A 246 12.31 -14.49 3.87
C ILE A 246 13.63 -13.79 4.22
N GLU A 247 14.71 -14.55 4.26
CA GLU A 247 16.06 -13.99 4.32
C GLU A 247 16.61 -13.87 2.90
N ILE A 248 17.10 -12.68 2.56
CA ILE A 248 17.77 -12.39 1.30
C ILE A 248 19.27 -12.28 1.57
N ASP A 249 20.09 -13.03 0.84
CA ASP A 249 21.55 -13.08 1.00
C ASP A 249 22.29 -12.66 -0.28
N TRP A 250 23.28 -11.78 -0.11
CA TRP A 250 24.25 -11.40 -1.15
C TRP A 250 25.67 -11.30 -0.58
N SER A 251 25.97 -12.05 0.48
CA SER A 251 27.30 -12.17 1.11
C SER A 251 28.43 -12.46 0.12
N ARG A 252 28.13 -13.15 -0.99
CA ARG A 252 29.03 -13.38 -2.15
C ARG A 252 29.71 -12.09 -2.66
N TYR A 253 29.06 -10.93 -2.52
CA TYR A 253 29.65 -9.64 -2.88
C TYR A 253 30.94 -9.33 -2.10
N ARG A 254 31.06 -9.79 -0.84
CA ARG A 254 32.30 -9.64 -0.03
C ARG A 254 33.43 -10.57 -0.46
N LEU A 255 33.16 -11.60 -1.25
CA LEU A 255 34.17 -12.54 -1.74
C LEU A 255 34.69 -12.15 -3.14
N SER A 256 34.10 -11.10 -3.73
CA SER A 256 34.45 -10.51 -5.04
C SER A 256 35.37 -9.27 -4.90
N THR A 257 35.97 -9.06 -3.72
CA THR A 257 36.44 -7.74 -3.26
C THR A 257 37.81 -7.27 -3.76
N ASP A 258 38.45 -7.97 -4.71
CA ASP A 258 39.59 -7.41 -5.46
C ASP A 258 39.22 -6.10 -6.21
N PHE A 259 37.91 -5.82 -6.35
CA PHE A 259 37.34 -4.61 -6.94
C PHE A 259 36.65 -3.65 -5.94
N ALA A 260 36.74 -3.90 -4.62
CA ALA A 260 36.20 -2.97 -3.64
C ALA A 260 37.12 -1.75 -3.51
N GLY A 261 36.83 -0.70 -4.30
CA GLY A 261 37.52 0.59 -4.20
C GLY A 261 37.46 1.20 -2.79
N PRO A 262 38.26 2.25 -2.51
CA PRO A 262 38.43 2.78 -1.15
C PRO A 262 37.16 3.36 -0.51
N ASP A 263 36.13 3.63 -1.31
CA ASP A 263 34.87 4.24 -0.87
C ASP A 263 33.88 3.22 -0.27
N PRO A 264 33.19 3.56 0.83
CA PRO A 264 32.08 2.76 1.36
C PRO A 264 30.97 2.50 0.35
N VAL A 265 30.45 1.27 0.39
CA VAL A 265 29.33 0.79 -0.43
C VAL A 265 28.13 0.52 0.48
N VAL A 266 26.95 0.98 0.05
CA VAL A 266 25.65 0.55 0.56
C VAL A 266 24.88 -0.15 -0.55
N PHE A 267 23.91 -0.97 -0.19
CA PHE A 267 23.03 -1.67 -1.12
C PHE A 267 21.65 -1.05 -1.10
N LEU A 268 21.18 -0.63 -2.26
CA LEU A 268 19.78 -0.30 -2.50
C LEU A 268 19.05 -1.56 -2.96
N MET A 269 18.17 -2.09 -2.12
CA MET A 269 17.32 -3.23 -2.43
C MET A 269 15.98 -2.74 -2.97
N GLN A 270 15.52 -3.32 -4.07
CA GLN A 270 14.21 -3.10 -4.64
C GLN A 270 13.39 -4.40 -4.71
N VAL A 271 12.08 -4.25 -4.57
CA VAL A 271 11.11 -5.34 -4.61
C VAL A 271 10.04 -5.09 -5.67
N ARG A 272 9.64 -6.16 -6.36
CA ARG A 272 8.37 -6.20 -7.10
C ARG A 272 7.58 -7.44 -6.71
N ASN A 273 6.26 -7.34 -6.80
CA ASN A 273 5.37 -8.43 -6.41
C ASN A 273 4.11 -8.52 -7.25
N GLN A 274 3.57 -9.74 -7.32
CA GLN A 274 2.34 -10.08 -8.03
C GLN A 274 1.47 -10.96 -7.15
N LEU A 275 0.27 -10.48 -6.81
CA LEU A 275 -0.75 -11.30 -6.16
C LEU A 275 -1.36 -12.25 -7.21
N SER A 276 -0.99 -13.53 -7.17
CA SER A 276 -1.52 -14.55 -8.08
C SER A 276 -1.32 -15.97 -7.56
N ARG A 277 -2.28 -16.86 -7.86
CA ARG A 277 -2.18 -18.28 -7.51
C ARG A 277 -0.97 -18.98 -8.15
N ARG A 278 -0.66 -18.65 -9.41
CA ARG A 278 0.47 -19.17 -10.19
C ARG A 278 1.44 -18.03 -10.54
N PHE A 279 2.71 -18.37 -10.72
CA PHE A 279 3.70 -17.43 -11.25
C PHE A 279 3.41 -17.14 -12.73
N ASP A 280 3.55 -15.88 -13.12
CA ASP A 280 3.43 -15.40 -14.49
C ASP A 280 4.60 -14.45 -14.75
N ALA A 281 5.56 -14.92 -15.55
CA ALA A 281 6.78 -14.16 -15.83
C ALA A 281 6.48 -12.82 -16.54
N VAL A 282 5.44 -12.75 -17.38
CA VAL A 282 5.09 -11.54 -18.14
C VAL A 282 4.38 -10.52 -17.23
N SER A 283 3.42 -10.98 -16.43
CA SER A 283 2.74 -10.12 -15.46
C SER A 283 3.68 -9.65 -14.34
N MET A 284 4.67 -10.45 -13.95
CA MET A 284 5.74 -10.05 -13.03
C MET A 284 6.72 -9.06 -13.69
N ALA A 285 7.14 -9.30 -14.94
CA ALA A 285 8.09 -8.45 -15.66
C ALA A 285 7.57 -7.01 -15.85
N THR A 286 6.26 -6.84 -16.02
CA THR A 286 5.62 -5.52 -16.16
C THR A 286 5.38 -4.80 -14.84
N ARG A 287 5.64 -5.41 -13.68
CA ARG A 287 5.56 -4.72 -12.38
C ARG A 287 6.73 -3.76 -12.21
N GLN A 288 6.40 -2.51 -11.90
CA GLN A 288 7.35 -1.49 -11.47
C GLN A 288 8.09 -1.95 -10.21
N TRP A 289 9.36 -1.60 -10.13
CA TRP A 289 10.16 -1.84 -8.94
C TRP A 289 9.84 -0.79 -7.88
N ARG A 290 10.04 -1.14 -6.61
CA ARG A 290 9.89 -0.22 -5.49
C ARG A 290 11.06 -0.37 -4.56
N ASP A 291 11.57 0.77 -4.09
CA ASP A 291 12.61 0.81 -3.07
C ASP A 291 12.11 0.13 -1.79
N LEU A 292 12.90 -0.83 -1.29
CA LEU A 292 12.59 -1.63 -0.10
C LEU A 292 13.48 -1.24 1.07
N ALA A 293 14.79 -1.18 0.85
CA ALA A 293 15.77 -0.92 1.90
C ALA A 293 17.06 -0.32 1.36
N VAL A 294 17.76 0.45 2.20
CA VAL A 294 19.15 0.85 2.00
C VAL A 294 19.97 0.34 3.18
N THR A 295 21.00 -0.48 2.95
CA THR A 295 21.78 -1.11 4.03
C THR A 295 23.26 -1.30 3.67
N SER A 296 24.18 -1.30 4.65
CA SER A 296 25.56 -1.76 4.46
C SER A 296 25.73 -3.26 4.75
N GLN A 297 24.68 -3.93 5.23
CA GLN A 297 24.68 -5.38 5.43
C GLN A 297 24.69 -6.11 4.09
N THR A 298 25.02 -7.40 4.12
CA THR A 298 24.99 -8.27 2.92
C THR A 298 23.94 -9.38 3.01
N SER A 299 23.00 -9.19 3.92
CA SER A 299 21.79 -9.97 4.09
C SER A 299 20.68 -9.06 4.61
N LEU A 300 19.43 -9.43 4.39
CA LEU A 300 18.24 -8.75 4.91
C LEU A 300 17.16 -9.78 5.21
N LEU A 301 16.70 -9.80 6.46
CA LEU A 301 15.45 -10.48 6.83
C LEU A 301 14.29 -9.54 6.50
N ILE A 302 13.36 -10.00 5.67
CA ILE A 302 12.07 -9.33 5.45
C ILE A 302 11.00 -10.15 6.17
N GLU A 303 10.18 -9.47 6.95
CA GLU A 303 9.01 -10.02 7.62
C GLU A 303 7.72 -9.41 7.02
N GLU A 304 6.55 -9.92 7.42
CA GLU A 304 5.23 -9.41 7.00
C GLU A 304 4.98 -9.32 5.47
N LEU A 305 5.59 -10.21 4.68
CA LEU A 305 5.27 -10.32 3.26
C LEU A 305 3.79 -10.68 3.04
N SER A 306 3.16 -10.04 2.06
CA SER A 306 1.74 -10.20 1.77
C SER A 306 1.42 -11.60 1.26
N ALA A 307 0.55 -12.32 1.98
CA ALA A 307 0.14 -13.68 1.64
C ALA A 307 -0.37 -13.82 0.20
N GLY A 308 -0.08 -14.97 -0.40
CA GLY A 308 -0.43 -15.35 -1.75
C GLY A 308 0.35 -14.66 -2.86
N ALA A 309 1.14 -13.63 -2.58
CA ALA A 309 1.90 -12.93 -3.60
C ALA A 309 3.23 -13.64 -3.92
N TRP A 310 3.58 -13.60 -5.20
CA TRP A 310 4.91 -13.85 -5.71
C TRP A 310 5.76 -12.59 -5.56
N TYR A 311 7.04 -12.76 -5.24
CA TYR A 311 8.02 -11.70 -5.04
C TYR A 311 9.27 -11.95 -5.88
N GLN A 312 9.90 -10.86 -6.32
CA GLN A 312 11.27 -10.83 -6.82
C GLN A 312 12.00 -9.63 -6.25
N PHE A 313 13.30 -9.79 -6.05
CA PHE A 313 14.18 -8.79 -5.45
C PHE A 313 15.37 -8.52 -6.38
N ARG A 314 15.82 -7.27 -6.46
CA ARG A 314 17.08 -6.87 -7.12
C ARG A 314 17.81 -5.87 -6.24
N LEU A 315 19.12 -5.81 -6.35
CA LEU A 315 19.91 -4.81 -5.61
C LEU A 315 20.97 -4.13 -6.47
N ALA A 316 21.21 -2.86 -6.19
CA ALA A 316 22.36 -2.11 -6.67
C ALA A 316 23.35 -1.90 -5.52
N ALA A 317 24.64 -2.06 -5.80
CA ALA A 317 25.70 -1.54 -4.94
C ALA A 317 25.90 -0.06 -5.27
N VAL A 318 25.94 0.81 -4.26
CA VAL A 318 25.96 2.27 -4.40
C VAL A 318 27.07 2.86 -3.53
N ASN A 319 27.91 3.71 -4.10
CA ASN A 319 28.90 4.50 -3.36
C ASN A 319 28.64 6.01 -3.53
N SER A 320 29.56 6.85 -3.06
CA SER A 320 29.45 8.32 -3.15
C SER A 320 29.40 8.87 -4.59
N ALA A 321 29.92 8.14 -5.58
CA ALA A 321 29.88 8.51 -7.00
C ALA A 321 28.62 8.00 -7.72
N GLY A 322 28.04 6.89 -7.26
CA GLY A 322 26.77 6.35 -7.76
C GLY A 322 26.76 4.82 -7.73
N PHE A 323 26.07 4.22 -8.70
CA PHE A 323 26.02 2.77 -8.93
C PHE A 323 26.16 2.46 -10.43
N ARG A 324 26.54 1.23 -10.76
CA ARG A 324 26.72 0.78 -12.16
C ARG A 324 25.43 0.26 -12.78
N ALA A 325 24.77 -0.68 -12.11
CA ALA A 325 23.48 -1.24 -12.47
C ALA A 325 22.86 -1.95 -11.25
N TYR A 326 21.58 -2.31 -11.35
CA TYR A 326 20.98 -3.33 -10.49
C TYR A 326 21.46 -4.72 -10.92
N SER A 327 21.45 -5.66 -9.98
CA SER A 327 21.59 -7.09 -10.24
C SER A 327 20.49 -7.62 -11.16
N GLU A 328 20.71 -8.81 -11.71
CA GLU A 328 19.61 -9.68 -12.13
C GLU A 328 18.62 -9.90 -10.96
N ALA A 329 17.36 -10.12 -11.30
CA ALA A 329 16.32 -10.40 -10.31
C ALA A 329 16.58 -11.76 -9.63
N SER A 330 16.20 -11.87 -8.36
CA SER A 330 16.15 -13.14 -7.65
C SER A 330 15.22 -14.14 -8.36
N ASP A 331 15.41 -15.42 -8.07
CA ASP A 331 14.38 -16.42 -8.34
C ASP A 331 13.03 -15.98 -7.75
N PRO A 332 11.91 -16.26 -8.43
CA PRO A 332 10.59 -15.88 -7.95
C PRO A 332 10.17 -16.75 -6.77
N VAL A 333 9.81 -16.11 -5.67
CA VAL A 333 9.34 -16.80 -4.45
C VAL A 333 7.87 -16.52 -4.21
N LYS A 334 7.10 -17.55 -3.83
CA LYS A 334 5.72 -17.39 -3.38
C LYS A 334 5.66 -17.35 -1.85
N THR A 335 4.83 -16.48 -1.30
CA THR A 335 4.42 -16.51 0.11
C THR A 335 3.37 -17.60 0.37
N GLY A 336 3.03 -17.82 1.64
CA GLY A 336 1.96 -18.75 2.04
C GLY A 336 0.62 -18.46 1.34
N GLU A 337 -0.21 -19.48 1.13
CA GLU A 337 -1.51 -19.30 0.45
C GLU A 337 -2.43 -18.36 1.24
N PRO A 338 -3.13 -17.43 0.57
CA PRO A 338 -3.96 -16.44 1.24
C PRO A 338 -5.30 -17.01 1.67
N VAL A 339 -5.90 -16.37 2.68
CA VAL A 339 -7.21 -16.75 3.23
C VAL A 339 -8.34 -16.06 2.46
N ALA A 340 -9.40 -16.83 2.19
CA ALA A 340 -10.60 -16.31 1.55
C ALA A 340 -11.31 -15.24 2.40
N PRO A 341 -11.94 -14.23 1.79
CA PRO A 341 -12.58 -13.15 2.53
C PRO A 341 -13.71 -13.66 3.43
N ARG A 342 -13.94 -12.98 4.55
CA ARG A 342 -15.08 -13.25 5.43
C ARG A 342 -16.42 -13.01 4.74
N ALA A 343 -17.38 -13.84 5.13
CA ALA A 343 -18.74 -13.76 4.64
C ALA A 343 -19.43 -12.45 5.08
N PRO A 344 -20.30 -11.86 4.24
CA PRO A 344 -21.16 -10.73 4.62
C PRO A 344 -22.02 -11.03 5.85
N ARG A 345 -22.58 -10.00 6.50
CA ARG A 345 -23.36 -10.16 7.74
C ARG A 345 -24.75 -9.56 7.63
N GLY A 346 -25.70 -10.19 8.33
CA GLY A 346 -27.08 -9.68 8.42
C GLY A 346 -27.78 -9.58 7.07
N LEU A 347 -27.55 -10.58 6.19
CA LEU A 347 -28.35 -10.77 4.98
C LEU A 347 -29.81 -10.93 5.40
N ARG A 348 -30.70 -10.10 4.85
CA ARG A 348 -32.13 -10.08 5.20
C ARG A 348 -32.99 -9.55 4.07
N GLU A 349 -34.26 -9.89 4.12
CA GLU A 349 -35.32 -9.25 3.34
C GLU A 349 -35.57 -7.80 3.82
N GLY A 350 -35.99 -6.94 2.89
CA GLY A 350 -36.36 -5.55 3.11
C GLY A 350 -37.77 -5.27 2.57
N ALA A 351 -37.94 -4.16 1.86
CA ALA A 351 -39.23 -3.84 1.25
C ALA A 351 -39.56 -4.83 0.11
N SER A 352 -40.77 -5.38 0.13
CA SER A 352 -41.36 -6.17 -0.97
C SER A 352 -42.50 -5.39 -1.63
N ARG A 353 -42.64 -5.51 -2.95
CA ARG A 353 -43.68 -4.83 -3.73
C ARG A 353 -44.22 -5.74 -4.82
N ILE A 354 -45.54 -5.92 -4.85
CA ILE A 354 -46.23 -6.51 -6.00
C ILE A 354 -46.23 -5.50 -7.16
N ARG A 355 -45.88 -5.96 -8.36
CA ARG A 355 -45.84 -5.15 -9.57
C ARG A 355 -47.24 -4.76 -10.03
N ALA A 356 -47.36 -3.67 -10.78
CA ALA A 356 -48.61 -3.28 -11.44
C ALA A 356 -49.17 -4.36 -12.38
N SER A 357 -48.34 -5.31 -12.84
CA SER A 357 -48.79 -6.45 -13.64
C SER A 357 -49.56 -7.53 -12.85
N GLY A 358 -49.58 -7.46 -11.52
CA GLY A 358 -50.35 -8.38 -10.66
C GLY A 358 -49.84 -9.82 -10.55
N TRP A 359 -48.86 -10.25 -11.37
CA TRP A 359 -48.35 -11.63 -11.37
C TRP A 359 -46.91 -11.79 -10.86
N ALA A 360 -46.21 -10.69 -10.57
CA ALA A 360 -44.83 -10.69 -10.10
C ALA A 360 -44.61 -9.75 -8.91
N ALA A 361 -43.64 -10.07 -8.06
CA ALA A 361 -43.13 -9.21 -7.01
C ALA A 361 -41.65 -8.85 -7.24
N ASP A 362 -41.27 -7.71 -6.70
CA ASP A 362 -39.89 -7.31 -6.47
C ASP A 362 -39.61 -7.33 -4.97
N VAL A 363 -38.45 -7.84 -4.56
CA VAL A 363 -38.04 -7.92 -3.15
C VAL A 363 -36.65 -7.34 -2.97
N GLN A 364 -36.53 -6.34 -2.09
CA GLN A 364 -35.24 -5.80 -1.69
C GLN A 364 -34.54 -6.74 -0.71
N ILE A 365 -33.26 -6.98 -0.94
CA ILE A 365 -32.35 -7.72 -0.06
C ILE A 365 -31.29 -6.75 0.45
N LEU A 366 -30.97 -6.81 1.74
CA LEU A 366 -29.96 -5.98 2.38
C LEU A 366 -28.94 -6.84 3.11
N TRP A 367 -27.69 -6.38 3.16
CA TRP A 367 -26.61 -6.99 3.94
C TRP A 367 -25.65 -5.92 4.47
N ARG A 368 -24.69 -6.32 5.29
CA ARG A 368 -23.56 -5.50 5.72
C ARG A 368 -22.25 -6.18 5.34
N PRO A 369 -21.16 -5.42 5.10
CA PRO A 369 -19.82 -5.99 4.98
C PRO A 369 -19.41 -6.82 6.20
N ALA A 370 -18.37 -7.65 6.03
CA ALA A 370 -17.68 -8.23 7.18
C ALA A 370 -16.99 -7.12 8.01
N PRO A 371 -16.84 -7.28 9.34
CA PRO A 371 -16.18 -6.28 10.19
C PRO A 371 -14.70 -6.16 9.87
N ASP A 372 -14.15 -4.94 9.98
CA ASP A 372 -12.81 -4.54 9.53
C ASP A 372 -11.62 -5.20 10.25
N ARG A 373 -11.84 -6.20 11.10
CA ARG A 373 -10.80 -6.90 11.87
C ARG A 373 -10.05 -7.91 10.99
N LYS A 374 -9.30 -7.38 10.01
CA LYS A 374 -8.50 -8.13 9.03
C LYS A 374 -7.63 -9.18 9.71
N GLN A 375 -7.56 -10.36 9.12
CA GLN A 375 -6.49 -11.31 9.37
C GLN A 375 -5.31 -10.94 8.45
N PRO A 376 -4.05 -11.15 8.85
CA PRO A 376 -2.89 -10.78 8.02
C PRO A 376 -2.95 -11.35 6.60
N ASP A 377 -3.44 -12.59 6.49
CA ASP A 377 -3.49 -13.34 5.24
C ASP A 377 -4.80 -13.19 4.44
N GLU A 378 -5.77 -12.39 4.93
CA GLU A 378 -7.10 -12.26 4.32
C GLU A 378 -7.11 -11.22 3.18
N LEU A 379 -7.44 -11.66 1.96
CA LEU A 379 -7.55 -10.76 0.82
C LEU A 379 -8.78 -9.83 0.93
N PRO A 380 -8.65 -8.56 0.50
CA PRO A 380 -9.76 -7.60 0.54
C PRO A 380 -10.90 -7.99 -0.42
N VAL A 381 -12.14 -7.75 0.00
CA VAL A 381 -13.32 -7.97 -0.86
C VAL A 381 -13.27 -7.06 -2.08
N ALA A 382 -13.28 -7.65 -3.26
CA ALA A 382 -13.36 -6.98 -4.55
C ALA A 382 -14.81 -6.77 -5.00
N LYS A 383 -15.65 -7.80 -4.81
CA LYS A 383 -17.05 -7.85 -5.27
C LYS A 383 -17.89 -8.79 -4.40
N TYR A 384 -19.20 -8.72 -4.52
CA TYR A 384 -20.12 -9.74 -4.02
C TYR A 384 -20.76 -10.49 -5.18
N GLN A 385 -21.05 -11.78 -4.98
CA GLN A 385 -21.89 -12.56 -5.89
C GLN A 385 -23.17 -12.97 -5.16
N LEU A 386 -24.30 -12.50 -5.68
CA LEU A 386 -25.65 -12.79 -5.21
C LEU A 386 -26.29 -13.76 -6.20
N SER A 387 -26.89 -14.85 -5.73
CA SER A 387 -27.71 -15.75 -6.55
C SER A 387 -29.03 -16.08 -5.86
N TRP A 388 -30.05 -16.37 -6.66
CA TRP A 388 -31.35 -16.80 -6.15
C TRP A 388 -32.00 -17.84 -7.07
N VAL A 389 -32.68 -18.79 -6.45
CA VAL A 389 -33.38 -19.89 -7.13
C VAL A 389 -34.69 -20.18 -6.43
N GLU A 390 -35.72 -20.48 -7.20
CA GLU A 390 -37.04 -20.87 -6.68
C GLU A 390 -36.96 -22.26 -6.05
N ILE A 391 -37.59 -22.45 -4.89
CA ILE A 391 -37.77 -23.74 -4.25
C ILE A 391 -39.15 -24.27 -4.64
N ILE A 392 -39.14 -25.40 -5.34
CA ILE A 392 -40.33 -26.11 -5.82
C ILE A 392 -40.83 -27.06 -4.70
N GLY A 393 -42.08 -27.51 -4.79
CA GLY A 393 -42.63 -28.54 -3.90
C GLY A 393 -41.67 -29.75 -3.76
N GLN A 394 -41.61 -30.32 -2.57
CA GLN A 394 -40.59 -31.29 -2.10
C GLN A 394 -39.19 -30.69 -1.80
N GLY A 395 -39.03 -29.37 -1.78
CA GLY A 395 -37.78 -28.71 -1.34
C GLY A 395 -36.66 -28.75 -2.38
N GLN A 396 -36.98 -29.17 -3.61
CA GLN A 396 -36.07 -29.17 -4.75
C GLN A 396 -35.88 -27.75 -5.30
N GLU A 397 -34.75 -27.50 -5.95
CA GLU A 397 -34.47 -26.23 -6.63
C GLU A 397 -35.01 -26.24 -8.06
N ALA A 398 -35.53 -25.10 -8.52
CA ALA A 398 -35.84 -24.91 -9.92
C ALA A 398 -34.57 -24.96 -10.79
N SER A 399 -34.67 -25.57 -11.97
CA SER A 399 -33.58 -25.63 -12.95
C SER A 399 -33.07 -24.26 -13.40
N ARG A 400 -33.90 -23.21 -13.27
CA ARG A 400 -33.54 -21.83 -13.58
C ARG A 400 -33.23 -21.05 -12.30
N GLY A 401 -31.96 -21.00 -11.95
CA GLY A 401 -31.40 -19.99 -11.04
C GLY A 401 -31.09 -18.66 -11.75
N PHE A 402 -30.80 -17.63 -10.97
CA PHE A 402 -30.29 -16.34 -11.41
C PHE A 402 -29.09 -15.94 -10.56
N ASP A 403 -28.14 -15.22 -11.14
CA ASP A 403 -27.01 -14.64 -10.41
C ASP A 403 -26.74 -13.18 -10.82
N LYS A 404 -26.03 -12.47 -9.94
CA LYS A 404 -25.64 -11.08 -10.11
C LYS A 404 -24.30 -10.82 -9.42
N THR A 405 -23.36 -10.26 -10.17
CA THR A 405 -22.16 -9.64 -9.59
C THR A 405 -22.46 -8.21 -9.16
N LEU A 406 -22.01 -7.84 -7.96
CA LEU A 406 -22.26 -6.58 -7.29
C LEU A 406 -20.93 -5.98 -6.80
N SER A 407 -20.79 -4.66 -6.78
CA SER A 407 -19.57 -4.01 -6.31
C SER A 407 -19.38 -4.17 -4.79
N LYS A 408 -18.14 -4.10 -4.30
CA LYS A 408 -17.85 -4.13 -2.85
C LYS A 408 -18.55 -3.06 -2.01
N SER A 409 -19.01 -1.96 -2.63
CA SER A 409 -19.72 -0.87 -1.94
C SER A 409 -21.24 -1.08 -1.89
N GLN A 410 -21.81 -2.01 -2.66
CA GLN A 410 -23.23 -2.31 -2.59
C GLN A 410 -23.56 -3.11 -1.31
N THR A 411 -24.62 -2.67 -0.63
CA THR A 411 -25.18 -3.28 0.59
C THR A 411 -26.67 -3.62 0.45
N SER A 412 -27.26 -3.39 -0.73
CA SER A 412 -28.61 -3.81 -1.08
C SER A 412 -28.77 -4.08 -2.58
N PHE A 413 -29.75 -4.92 -2.93
CA PHE A 413 -30.14 -5.23 -4.30
C PHE A 413 -31.63 -5.59 -4.37
N ILE A 414 -32.29 -5.36 -5.51
CA ILE A 414 -33.71 -5.68 -5.71
C ILE A 414 -33.84 -6.91 -6.60
N LEU A 415 -34.25 -8.03 -6.02
CA LEU A 415 -34.64 -9.22 -6.76
C LEU A 415 -35.91 -8.91 -7.54
N SER A 416 -35.84 -9.07 -8.87
CA SER A 416 -36.87 -8.59 -9.78
C SER A 416 -37.55 -9.75 -10.51
N ASN A 417 -38.86 -9.63 -10.78
CA ASN A 417 -39.68 -10.64 -11.48
C ASN A 417 -39.85 -11.96 -10.72
N LEU A 418 -39.95 -11.92 -9.39
CA LEU A 418 -40.24 -13.12 -8.60
C LEU A 418 -41.72 -13.51 -8.74
N LYS A 419 -42.01 -14.82 -8.90
CA LYS A 419 -43.39 -15.33 -8.91
C LYS A 419 -44.05 -15.07 -7.56
N LEU A 420 -45.36 -14.80 -7.54
CA LEU A 420 -46.13 -14.63 -6.30
C LEU A 420 -46.39 -15.97 -5.59
N GLY A 421 -46.45 -15.94 -4.25
CA GLY A 421 -46.69 -17.10 -3.40
C GLY A 421 -45.61 -18.20 -3.40
N ALA A 422 -44.45 -17.91 -3.97
CA ALA A 422 -43.32 -18.83 -4.14
C ALA A 422 -42.16 -18.48 -3.19
N THR A 423 -41.37 -19.49 -2.82
CA THR A 423 -40.21 -19.34 -1.94
C THR A 423 -38.93 -19.38 -2.76
N TYR A 424 -38.02 -18.45 -2.52
CA TYR A 424 -36.71 -18.36 -3.16
C TYR A 424 -35.60 -18.54 -2.14
N ARG A 425 -34.61 -19.39 -2.44
CA ARG A 425 -33.36 -19.46 -1.69
C ARG A 425 -32.41 -18.42 -2.27
N VAL A 426 -32.06 -17.42 -1.46
CA VAL A 426 -31.18 -16.31 -1.83
C VAL A 426 -29.83 -16.50 -1.14
N THR A 427 -28.76 -16.54 -1.92
CA THR A 427 -27.40 -16.83 -1.46
C THR A 427 -26.45 -15.68 -1.82
N LEU A 428 -25.67 -15.19 -0.86
CA LEU A 428 -24.68 -14.13 -1.04
C LEU A 428 -23.29 -14.62 -0.61
N ALA A 429 -22.26 -14.31 -1.39
CA ALA A 429 -20.86 -14.49 -1.01
C ALA A 429 -20.02 -13.24 -1.31
N ALA A 430 -18.99 -13.02 -0.49
CA ALA A 430 -17.92 -12.08 -0.79
C ALA A 430 -16.84 -12.77 -1.63
N ILE A 431 -16.26 -12.03 -2.55
CA ILE A 431 -15.22 -12.50 -3.48
C ILE A 431 -14.01 -11.58 -3.37
N ALA A 432 -12.81 -12.16 -3.31
CA ALA A 432 -11.54 -11.45 -3.42
C ALA A 432 -10.78 -11.91 -4.66
N ASP A 433 -10.15 -10.97 -5.37
CA ASP A 433 -9.38 -11.25 -6.57
C ASP A 433 -8.00 -11.79 -6.18
N TYR A 434 -7.62 -12.95 -6.73
CA TYR A 434 -6.36 -13.64 -6.45
C TYR A 434 -5.50 -13.85 -7.71
N GLY A 435 -5.42 -12.79 -8.52
CA GLY A 435 -4.72 -12.76 -9.80
C GLY A 435 -5.64 -13.05 -10.98
N TYR A 436 -5.06 -13.19 -12.17
CA TYR A 436 -5.83 -13.42 -13.40
C TYR A 436 -6.63 -14.74 -13.32
N GLN A 437 -7.95 -14.64 -13.48
CA GLN A 437 -8.90 -15.77 -13.44
C GLN A 437 -8.87 -16.64 -12.16
N SER A 438 -8.31 -16.14 -11.05
CA SER A 438 -8.31 -16.83 -9.76
C SER A 438 -8.99 -15.95 -8.72
N GLU A 439 -9.99 -16.50 -8.03
CA GLU A 439 -10.82 -15.77 -7.05
C GLU A 439 -10.97 -16.61 -5.79
N LEU A 440 -11.00 -15.95 -4.63
CA LEU A 440 -11.31 -16.59 -3.36
C LEU A 440 -12.75 -16.24 -2.95
N ARG A 441 -13.55 -17.27 -2.69
CA ARG A 441 -14.96 -17.14 -2.27
C ARG A 441 -15.08 -17.28 -0.76
N SER A 442 -15.83 -16.38 -0.12
CA SER A 442 -16.25 -16.56 1.26
C SER A 442 -17.16 -17.78 1.43
N ARG A 443 -17.45 -18.16 2.67
CA ARG A 443 -18.63 -19.00 2.94
C ARG A 443 -19.88 -18.31 2.40
N ASN A 444 -20.82 -19.10 1.87
CA ASN A 444 -22.13 -18.61 1.43
C ASN A 444 -22.98 -18.19 2.65
N VAL A 445 -23.71 -17.09 2.51
CA VAL A 445 -24.75 -16.64 3.45
C VAL A 445 -26.09 -16.83 2.74
N THR A 446 -27.04 -17.52 3.37
CA THR A 446 -28.30 -17.90 2.72
C THR A 446 -29.50 -17.47 3.56
N ILE A 447 -30.52 -16.94 2.88
CA ILE A 447 -31.86 -16.73 3.45
C ILE A 447 -32.92 -17.31 2.50
N TYR A 448 -34.13 -17.50 3.01
CA TYR A 448 -35.30 -17.86 2.23
C TYR A 448 -36.27 -16.68 2.22
N VAL A 449 -36.79 -16.35 1.04
CA VAL A 449 -37.67 -15.21 0.79
C VAL A 449 -38.96 -15.74 0.18
N THR A 450 -40.10 -15.48 0.81
CA THR A 450 -41.40 -15.96 0.33
C THR A 450 -42.23 -14.78 -0.15
N THR A 451 -42.57 -14.75 -1.43
CA THR A 451 -43.33 -13.64 -2.01
C THR A 451 -44.78 -13.66 -1.56
N ALA A 452 -45.36 -12.46 -1.40
CA ALA A 452 -46.77 -12.31 -1.04
C ALA A 452 -47.71 -13.02 -2.04
N ARG A 453 -48.85 -13.49 -1.53
CA ARG A 453 -49.95 -14.01 -2.34
C ARG A 453 -50.98 -12.91 -2.51
N LEU A 454 -51.53 -12.76 -3.72
CA LEU A 454 -52.80 -12.07 -3.87
C LEU A 454 -53.88 -12.96 -3.27
N LEU A 455 -54.48 -12.51 -2.17
CA LEU A 455 -55.75 -13.05 -1.73
C LEU A 455 -56.80 -12.68 -2.78
N PRO A 456 -57.75 -13.58 -3.12
CA PRO A 456 -58.88 -13.20 -3.95
C PRO A 456 -59.64 -12.04 -3.27
N PRO A 457 -60.22 -11.10 -4.04
CA PRO A 457 -61.01 -10.03 -3.45
C PRO A 457 -62.17 -10.65 -2.67
N THR A 458 -62.15 -10.51 -1.35
CA THR A 458 -63.24 -10.93 -0.47
C THR A 458 -64.46 -10.10 -0.82
N THR A 459 -65.44 -10.72 -1.48
CA THR A 459 -66.77 -10.15 -1.64
C THR A 459 -67.32 -9.82 -0.25
N PRO A 460 -67.82 -8.59 -0.01
CA PRO A 460 -68.44 -8.27 1.27
C PRO A 460 -69.67 -9.17 1.47
N PRO A 461 -69.93 -9.66 2.71
CA PRO A 461 -71.01 -10.60 2.95
C PRO A 461 -72.37 -9.96 2.70
N THR A 462 -73.07 -10.40 1.64
CA THR A 462 -74.36 -9.88 1.17
C THR A 462 -75.57 -10.35 2.01
N LYS A 463 -75.39 -10.65 3.29
CA LYS A 463 -76.50 -11.02 4.18
C LYS A 463 -76.25 -10.58 5.64
N PRO A 464 -77.11 -9.74 6.23
CA PRO A 464 -77.10 -9.50 7.67
C PRO A 464 -77.40 -10.81 8.43
N PRO A 465 -76.78 -11.06 9.60
CA PRO A 465 -77.16 -12.19 10.44
C PRO A 465 -78.58 -12.01 10.98
N PRO A 466 -79.37 -13.10 11.13
CA PRO A 466 -80.71 -13.02 11.72
C PRO A 466 -80.65 -12.64 13.21
N PRO A 467 -81.69 -11.97 13.75
CA PRO A 467 -81.72 -11.56 15.14
C PRO A 467 -81.79 -12.77 16.10
N PRO A 468 -81.24 -12.64 17.33
CA PRO A 468 -81.26 -13.72 18.31
C PRO A 468 -82.68 -14.00 18.84
N PRO A 469 -82.97 -15.24 19.27
CA PRO A 469 -84.26 -15.60 19.86
C PRO A 469 -84.48 -14.95 21.24
N PRO A 470 -85.74 -14.71 21.65
CA PRO A 470 -86.05 -14.08 22.93
C PRO A 470 -85.70 -15.00 24.13
N PRO A 471 -85.32 -14.44 25.29
CA PRO A 471 -84.97 -15.21 26.47
C PRO A 471 -86.18 -15.90 27.13
N PRO A 472 -85.98 -17.00 27.86
CA PRO A 472 -87.06 -17.67 28.61
C PRO A 472 -87.62 -16.79 29.72
N GLN A 473 -88.95 -16.85 29.94
CA GLN A 473 -89.58 -16.21 31.10
C GLN A 473 -89.27 -16.99 32.39
N PRO A 474 -88.84 -16.34 33.48
CA PRO A 474 -88.79 -16.97 34.79
C PRO A 474 -90.20 -17.15 35.36
N PRO A 475 -90.43 -18.15 36.24
CA PRO A 475 -91.72 -18.35 36.88
C PRO A 475 -92.08 -17.20 37.82
N ARG A 476 -93.37 -16.89 37.92
CA ARG A 476 -93.92 -16.03 38.96
C ARG A 476 -93.77 -16.71 40.32
N ASP A 477 -93.38 -15.95 41.33
CA ASP A 477 -93.92 -16.11 42.68
C ASP A 477 -94.04 -14.76 43.40
N GLN A 478 -94.81 -14.76 44.49
CA GLN A 478 -95.45 -13.57 45.07
C GLN A 478 -94.64 -12.87 46.19
N ASN A 479 -95.09 -11.66 46.51
CA ASN A 479 -94.78 -10.82 47.68
C ASN A 479 -93.40 -10.12 47.74
N ASP A 480 -93.27 -8.93 48.34
CA ASP A 480 -94.19 -7.77 48.37
C ASP A 480 -93.37 -6.51 48.80
N ARG A 481 -93.86 -5.31 48.46
CA ARG A 481 -93.58 -4.00 49.13
C ARG A 481 -92.15 -3.41 49.24
N ARG A 482 -92.06 -2.23 48.60
CA ARG A 482 -91.90 -0.86 49.18
C ARG A 482 -90.59 -0.08 48.95
N LEU A 483 -90.80 1.12 48.39
CA LEU A 483 -90.11 2.42 48.64
C LEU A 483 -88.65 2.50 48.16
N ASP A 484 -88.31 3.40 47.23
CA ASP A 484 -88.08 4.85 47.42
C ASP A 484 -86.83 5.10 48.29
N GLU A 485 -85.91 6.03 48.00
CA GLU A 485 -85.94 7.20 47.10
C GLU A 485 -84.49 7.76 46.92
N LEU A 486 -84.29 8.73 45.99
CA LEU A 486 -83.23 9.77 45.97
C LEU A 486 -81.72 9.32 45.93
N GLY A 487 -80.81 10.00 45.23
CA GLY A 487 -80.88 11.18 44.37
C GLY A 487 -79.48 11.65 43.91
N ALA A 488 -79.47 12.60 42.95
CA ALA A 488 -78.44 13.62 42.59
C ALA A 488 -77.05 13.65 43.30
N ALA A 489 -75.95 14.12 42.67
CA ALA A 489 -75.63 14.55 41.30
C ALA A 489 -74.10 14.77 41.15
N ALA A 490 -73.61 14.99 39.92
CA ALA A 490 -72.29 15.58 39.65
C ALA A 490 -72.33 17.13 39.83
N PRO A 491 -71.17 17.85 39.85
CA PRO A 491 -70.58 18.30 38.59
C PRO A 491 -69.03 18.41 38.58
N ALA A 492 -68.48 19.13 37.60
CA ALA A 492 -67.09 19.03 37.11
C ALA A 492 -66.20 20.29 37.28
N ALA A 493 -64.89 20.12 37.02
CA ALA A 493 -63.89 21.13 36.58
C ALA A 493 -63.50 22.24 37.60
N ALA A 494 -62.32 22.88 37.66
CA ALA A 494 -60.98 22.79 37.03
C ALA A 494 -59.94 23.44 38.03
N ALA A 495 -58.68 23.81 37.78
CA ALA A 495 -57.76 23.82 36.61
C ALA A 495 -56.26 23.88 37.08
N ALA A 496 -55.33 23.69 36.13
CA ALA A 496 -53.96 24.28 36.03
C ALA A 496 -52.94 24.28 37.21
N GLY A 497 -51.72 23.78 36.94
CA GLY A 497 -50.51 24.00 37.75
C GLY A 497 -49.24 23.49 37.04
N GLN A 498 -48.16 24.28 37.00
CA GLN A 498 -46.97 24.03 36.17
C GLN A 498 -45.81 23.36 36.94
N GLY A 499 -44.92 22.65 36.24
CA GLY A 499 -43.65 22.15 36.78
C GLY A 499 -42.79 21.40 35.74
N GLY A 500 -41.66 21.98 35.34
CA GLY A 500 -40.76 21.42 34.30
C GLY A 500 -39.72 20.40 34.81
N PRO A 501 -38.99 19.72 33.90
CA PRO A 501 -38.09 18.62 34.25
C PRO A 501 -36.62 19.03 34.43
N PRO A 502 -35.81 18.27 35.21
CA PRO A 502 -34.36 18.41 35.21
C PRO A 502 -33.71 17.70 34.00
N SER A 503 -32.84 18.43 33.31
CA SER A 503 -32.01 17.94 32.21
C SER A 503 -30.83 17.10 32.72
N SER A 504 -30.55 15.97 32.06
CA SER A 504 -29.28 15.24 32.21
C SER A 504 -28.51 15.23 30.89
N ARG A 505 -27.56 16.17 30.77
CA ARG A 505 -26.58 16.20 29.66
C ARG A 505 -25.51 15.12 29.85
N ALA A 506 -25.65 13.99 29.18
CA ALA A 506 -24.52 13.09 28.95
C ALA A 506 -23.60 13.67 27.86
N ARG A 507 -22.37 14.06 28.22
CA ARG A 507 -21.33 14.45 27.24
C ARG A 507 -20.89 13.21 26.45
N LEU A 508 -21.25 13.13 25.17
CA LEU A 508 -20.59 12.22 24.23
C LEU A 508 -19.15 12.70 23.99
N LEU A 509 -18.18 11.93 24.49
CA LEU A 509 -16.79 12.04 24.06
C LEU A 509 -16.65 11.39 22.68
N LEU A 510 -16.37 12.22 21.67
CA LEU A 510 -16.05 11.77 20.32
C LEU A 510 -14.71 11.02 20.30
N PRO A 511 -14.63 9.77 19.82
CA PRO A 511 -13.35 9.15 19.50
C PRO A 511 -12.79 9.81 18.23
N GLN A 512 -11.55 10.28 18.29
CA GLN A 512 -10.86 10.85 17.13
C GLN A 512 -10.57 9.79 16.06
N PRO A 513 -10.48 10.16 14.78
CA PRO A 513 -10.16 9.22 13.71
C PRO A 513 -8.75 8.66 13.89
N ALA A 514 -8.63 7.33 13.89
CA ALA A 514 -7.35 6.65 13.90
C ALA A 514 -6.56 7.00 12.63
N ARG A 515 -5.34 7.53 12.80
CA ARG A 515 -4.41 7.75 11.69
C ARG A 515 -4.07 6.40 11.05
N LEU A 516 -4.07 6.33 9.72
CA LEU A 516 -3.37 5.24 9.04
C LEU A 516 -1.89 5.32 9.41
N ALA A 517 -1.37 4.27 10.04
CA ALA A 517 0.07 4.07 10.07
C ALA A 517 0.50 3.70 8.64
N ALA A 518 1.23 4.59 7.98
CA ALA A 518 2.10 4.18 6.89
C ALA A 518 3.17 3.24 7.48
N ALA A 519 3.54 2.20 6.75
CA ALA A 519 4.58 1.27 7.17
C ALA A 519 5.98 1.86 6.97
N ASP A 520 6.28 2.95 7.69
CA ASP A 520 7.65 3.42 7.91
C ASP A 520 8.29 2.58 9.01
N GLN A 521 8.69 1.36 8.65
CA GLN A 521 9.72 0.63 9.40
C GLN A 521 11.00 0.59 8.59
N LEU A 522 11.72 1.70 8.63
CA LEU A 522 13.17 1.67 8.45
C LEU A 522 13.79 0.97 9.65
N ALA A 523 13.99 -0.34 9.50
CA ALA A 523 14.70 -1.16 10.47
C ALA A 523 16.12 -0.60 10.68
N PHE A 524 16.32 0.02 11.85
CA PHE A 524 17.64 0.21 12.44
C PHE A 524 18.08 -1.13 13.06
N LEU A 525 18.89 -1.89 12.32
CA LEU A 525 19.88 -2.85 12.83
C LEU A 525 21.12 -2.83 11.92
#